data_AF-A0A179SCP9-F1
#
_entry.id   AF-A0A179SCP9-F1
#
_cell.length_a   1.000
_cell.length_b   1.000
_cell.length_c   1.000
_cell.angle_alpha   90.00
_cell.angle_beta   90.00
_cell.angle_gamma   90.00
#
_symmetry.space_group_name_H-M   'P 1'
#
loop_
_entity.id
_entity.type
_entity.pdbx_description
1 polymer ?
#
loop_
_entity_poly.entity_id
_entity_poly.type
_entity_poly.pdbx_seq_one_letter_code
_entity_poly.pdbx_strand_id
1 'polypeptide(L)' 'MHLVVTAHTADGPLSHQRTSPEGALEKAQELEAEGHDRVVITDITGRDYAPPEFDSLFLNPGR' A
#
# COMPACT_ATOMS: atom_id res chain seq x y z
N MET A 1 -9.63 8.03 -6.92
CA MET A 1 -8.28 8.18 -6.34
C MET A 1 -7.28 7.46 -7.23
N HIS A 2 -6.00 7.85 -7.17
CA HIS A 2 -4.91 7.13 -7.81
C HIS A 2 -3.93 6.73 -6.72
N LEU A 3 -3.86 5.42 -6.44
CA LEU A 3 -2.97 4.83 -5.47
C LEU A 3 -2.08 3.81 -6.18
N VAL A 4 -0.85 3.68 -5.72
CA VAL A 4 0.09 2.65 -6.19
C VAL A 4 0.54 1.85 -4.98
N VAL A 5 0.35 0.54 -5.00
CA VAL A 5 0.92 -0.36 -3.99
C VAL A 5 2.22 -0.90 -4.54
N THR A 6 3.33 -0.65 -3.84
CA THR A 6 4.66 -1.09 -4.25
C THR A 6 5.25 -2.04 -3.22
N ALA A 7 5.53 -3.27 -3.65
CA ALA A 7 6.35 -4.21 -2.90
C ALA A 7 7.80 -4.13 -3.40
N HIS A 8 8.75 -3.94 -2.49
CA HIS A 8 10.16 -4.01 -2.79
C HIS A 8 10.63 -5.45 -2.67
N THR A 9 11.05 -6.03 -3.78
CA THR A 9 11.59 -7.40 -3.84
C THR A 9 13.07 -7.36 -4.23
N ALA A 10 13.77 -8.49 -4.06
CA ALA A 10 15.17 -8.63 -4.48
C ALA A 10 15.37 -8.43 -6.00
N ASP A 11 14.35 -8.78 -6.79
CA ASP A 11 14.37 -8.68 -8.25
C ASP A 11 13.89 -7.31 -8.77
N GLY A 12 13.45 -6.43 -7.87
CA GLY A 12 12.97 -5.09 -8.17
C GLY A 12 11.59 -4.79 -7.59
N PRO A 13 11.10 -3.54 -7.73
CA PRO A 13 9.80 -3.15 -7.20
C PRO A 13 8.65 -3.71 -8.04
N LEU A 14 7.69 -4.38 -7.40
CA LEU A 14 6.41 -4.77 -7.97
C LEU A 14 5.37 -3.71 -7.64
N SER A 15 4.77 -3.09 -8.66
CA SER A 15 3.82 -1.98 -8.47
C SER A 15 2.43 -2.31 -9.02
N HIS A 16 1.40 -2.05 -8.22
CA HIS A 16 0.00 -2.31 -8.54
C HIS A 16 -0.84 -1.05 -8.38
N GLN A 17 -1.48 -0.61 -9.45
CA GLN A 17 -2.39 0.55 -9.39
C GLN A 17 -3.73 0.16 -8.77
N ARG A 18 -4.27 1.06 -7.95
CA ARG A 18 -5.56 0.94 -7.26
C ARG A 18 -6.33 2.24 -7.30
N THR A 19 -7.65 2.13 -7.40
CA THR A 19 -8.56 3.27 -7.52
C THR A 19 -9.34 3.55 -6.23
N SER A 20 -9.32 2.61 -5.27
CA SER A 20 -9.96 2.70 -3.95
C SER A 20 -8.94 2.49 -2.81
N PRO A 21 -9.10 3.17 -1.66
CA PRO A 21 -8.29 2.96 -0.46
C PRO A 21 -8.35 1.51 0.05
N GLU A 22 -9.55 0.90 0.09
CA GLU A 22 -9.76 -0.47 0.56
C GLU A 22 -8.98 -1.47 -0.29
N GLY A 23 -9.06 -1.33 -1.62
CA GLY A 23 -8.36 -2.21 -2.55
C GLY A 23 -6.85 -1.99 -2.58
N ALA A 24 -6.37 -0.82 -2.15
CA ALA A 24 -4.96 -0.55 -1.93
C ALA A 24 -4.45 -1.21 -0.65
N LEU A 25 -5.21 -1.10 0.45
CA LEU A 25 -4.86 -1.76 1.70
C LEU A 25 -4.88 -3.29 1.57
N GLU A 26 -5.94 -3.84 0.96
CA GLU A 26 -6.06 -5.29 0.71
C GLU A 26 -4.86 -5.81 -0.09
N LYS A 27 -4.50 -5.16 -1.21
CA LYS A 27 -3.35 -5.58 -2.00
C LYS A 27 -2.03 -5.42 -1.22
N ALA A 28 -1.89 -4.39 -0.39
CA ALA A 28 -0.68 -4.23 0.42
C ALA A 28 -0.53 -5.37 1.43
N GLN A 29 -1.62 -5.77 2.09
CA GLN A 29 -1.65 -6.89 3.04
C GLN A 29 -1.39 -8.23 2.35
N GLU A 30 -1.92 -8.45 1.14
CA GLU A 30 -1.60 -9.64 0.34
C GLU A 30 -0.10 -9.73 0.05
N LEU A 31 0.53 -8.62 -0.33
CA LEU A 31 1.97 -8.57 -0.60
C LEU A 31 2.81 -8.77 0.67
N GLU A 32 2.38 -8.23 1.81
CA GLU A 32 3.04 -8.53 3.10
C GLU A 32 2.92 -10.03 3.45
N ALA A 33 1.77 -10.64 3.20
CA ALA A 33 1.54 -12.07 3.44
C ALA A 33 2.33 -12.98 2.47
N GLU A 34 2.63 -12.50 1.26
CA GLU A 34 3.54 -13.16 0.31
C GLU A 34 5.02 -13.12 0.74
N GLY A 35 5.34 -12.37 1.81
CA GLY A 35 6.67 -12.30 2.40
C GLY A 35 7.55 -11.19 1.82
N HIS A 36 6.96 -10.16 1.20
CA HIS A 36 7.73 -9.01 0.71
C HIS A 36 8.15 -8.11 1.88
N ASP A 37 9.46 -7.87 2.04
CA ASP A 37 10.05 -7.19 3.20
C ASP A 37 9.62 -5.73 3.38
N ARG A 38 9.21 -5.07 2.30
CA ARG A 38 8.76 -3.67 2.35
C ARG A 38 7.66 -3.43 1.34
N VAL A 39 6.46 -3.21 1.86
CA VAL A 39 5.28 -2.83 1.07
C VAL A 39 4.86 -1.41 1.46
N VAL A 40 4.63 -0.56 0.46
CA VAL A 40 4.15 0.82 0.65
C VAL A 40 2.96 1.11 -0.24
N ILE A 41 2.09 2.01 0.22
CA ILE A 41 1.00 2.57 -0.58
C ILE A 41 1.38 4.02 -0.88
N THR A 42 1.48 4.39 -2.14
CA THR A 42 1.80 5.75 -2.59
C THR A 42 0.54 6.43 -3.14
N ASP A 43 0.26 7.64 -2.68
CA ASP A 43 -0.85 8.45 -3.21
C ASP A 43 -0.44 9.34 -4.40
N ILE A 44 -1.39 10.09 -4.97
CA ILE A 44 -1.14 11.00 -6.10
C ILE A 44 -0.16 12.14 -5.80
N THR A 45 0.07 12.43 -4.52
CA THR A 45 1.06 13.43 -4.09
C THR A 45 2.47 12.85 -4.05
N GLY A 46 2.62 11.54 -4.25
CA GLY A 46 3.89 10.83 -4.15
C GLY A 46 4.27 10.51 -2.70
N ARG A 47 3.32 10.60 -1.76
CA ARG A 47 3.57 10.25 -0.36
C ARG A 47 3.37 8.75 -0.16
N ASP A 48 4.36 8.12 0.45
CA ASP A 48 4.33 6.72 0.85
C ASP A 48 3.72 6.56 2.24
N TYR A 49 2.94 5.50 2.42
CA TYR A 49 2.37 5.07 3.69
C TYR A 49 2.65 3.59 3.89
N ALA A 50 3.01 3.20 5.11
CA ALA A 50 2.96 1.79 5.51
C ALA A 50 1.48 1.34 5.60
N PRO A 51 1.15 0.05 5.38
CA PRO A 51 -0.22 -0.44 5.45
C PRO A 51 -0.99 -0.05 6.73
N PRO A 52 -0.43 -0.18 7.96
CA PRO A 52 -1.13 0.26 9.18
C PRO A 52 -1.27 1.79 9.28
N GLU A 53 -0.30 2.55 8.78
CA GLU A 53 -0.41 4.02 8.75
C GLU A 53 -1.54 4.44 7.78
N PHE A 54 -1.58 3.83 6.60
CA PHE A 54 -2.61 4.10 5.60
C PHE A 54 -4.01 3.76 6.12
N ASP A 55 -4.16 2.60 6.77
CA ASP A 55 -5.43 2.20 7.40
C ASP A 55 -5.90 3.26 8.40
N SER A 56 -5.01 3.68 9.30
CA SER A 56 -5.32 4.66 10.33
C SER A 56 -5.67 6.06 9.79
N LEU A 57 -5.21 6.43 8.59
CA LEU A 57 -5.44 7.76 8.02
C LEU A 57 -6.65 7.82 7.08
N PHE A 58 -6.90 6.76 6.32
CA PHE A 58 -7.85 6.78 5.22
C PHE A 58 -9.09 5.89 5.41
N LEU A 59 -8.99 4.84 6.23
CA LEU A 59 -10.07 3.85 6.40
C LEU A 59 -10.64 3.85 7.80
N ASN A 60 -9.78 3.95 8.82
CA ASN A 60 -10.15 3.87 10.24
C ASN A 60 -9.54 5.02 11.05
N PRO A 61 -9.88 6.30 10.75
CA PRO A 61 -9.34 7.44 11.48
C PRO A 61 -9.72 7.42 12.96
N GLY A 62 -8.69 7.40 13.83
CA GLY A 62 -8.84 7.51 15.28
C GLY A 62 -9.15 6.22 16.04
N ARG A 63 -8.89 5.06 15.43
CA ARG A 63 -9.05 3.74 16.05
C ARG A 63 -7.84 3.32 16.88
#